data_AF-A0A9D1DVP3-F1
#
_entry.id   AF-A0A9D1DVP3-F1
#
_cell.length_a   1.000
_cell.length_b   1.000
_cell.length_c   1.000
_cell.angle_alpha   90.00
_cell.angle_beta   90.00
_cell.angle_gamma   90.00
#
_symmetry.space_group_name_H-M   'P 1'
#
loop_
_entity.id
_entity.type
_entity.pdbx_description
1 polymer ?
#
loop_
_entity_poly.entity_id
_entity_poly.type
_entity_poly.pdbx_seq_one_letter_code
_entity_poly.pdbx_strand_id
1 'polypeptide(L)'
;MNIKEELMKLKTGLLTRRDIEEKDIPNDTIKIVKDEYTTFRNINSRLRNLDDRVDNYINWYYNNAVKGHYTPNGEYSEPREMRDLIEKVAVWYELRYPKYEVNRLMPGSDQEITEVNEVMFNNNQYINNIHGDNNLDIGTLNWPDFYNKEVFIKSLPSDEQFMFREVYYSSNVTIDANVPYLVRLHLTPDGIVDNAENFNYLKEDNSVDLDSYFVGKHIKEVLQYLKSNNISLNHNNNLEEAIKWHDKWVFLKDEFLNCVMYRIIERGGNRIGPRRAFLFAKEFNRNIDVPMMYGVDTSDPGLKLFVDEYIKAGGSKDLVCYKNYHRKSSKNEILGTIKVGEIIDWLEPIEKRSKGRQYVNKH
;
A
#
# COMPACT_ATOMS: atom_id res chain seq x y z
N MET A 1 33.05 5.79 -10.69
CA MET A 1 31.65 6.24 -10.60
C MET A 1 31.25 6.17 -9.13
N ASN A 2 30.94 7.30 -8.50
CA ASN A 2 30.81 7.40 -7.04
C ASN A 2 29.40 7.00 -6.61
N ILE A 3 29.25 5.84 -5.99
CA ILE A 3 27.96 5.29 -5.47
C ILE A 3 27.24 6.32 -4.58
N LYS A 4 27.98 7.21 -3.92
CA LYS A 4 27.44 8.27 -3.08
C LYS A 4 26.71 9.35 -3.89
N GLU A 5 27.14 9.63 -5.13
CA GLU A 5 26.47 10.57 -6.03
C GLU A 5 25.20 9.97 -6.66
N GLU A 6 25.19 8.67 -6.97
CA GLU A 6 23.96 7.97 -7.40
C GLU A 6 22.92 7.88 -6.30
N LEU A 7 23.34 7.57 -5.06
CA LEU A 7 22.43 7.56 -3.90
C LEU A 7 21.89 8.97 -3.57
N MET A 8 22.68 10.02 -3.79
CA MET A 8 22.21 11.40 -3.66
C MET A 8 21.21 11.78 -4.76
N LYS A 9 21.42 11.33 -6.01
CA LYS A 9 20.45 11.51 -7.12
C LYS A 9 19.14 10.74 -6.88
N LEU A 10 19.20 9.52 -6.37
CA LEU A 10 18.02 8.74 -5.98
C LEU A 10 17.28 9.38 -4.81
N LYS A 11 18.00 9.91 -3.82
CA LYS A 11 17.41 10.61 -2.67
C LYS A 11 16.79 11.95 -3.06
N THR A 12 17.39 12.70 -3.99
CA THR A 12 16.79 13.92 -4.54
C THR A 12 15.59 13.62 -5.46
N GLY A 13 15.62 12.53 -6.24
CA GLY A 13 14.48 12.04 -7.01
C GLY A 13 13.31 11.50 -6.16
N LEU A 14 13.60 10.97 -4.96
CA LEU A 14 12.59 10.54 -3.99
C LEU A 14 12.01 11.72 -3.18
N LEU A 15 12.79 12.77 -2.94
CA LEU A 15 12.32 13.99 -2.28
C LEU A 15 11.44 14.84 -3.22
N THR A 16 11.74 14.89 -4.53
CA THR A 16 10.89 15.60 -5.51
C THR A 16 9.57 14.89 -5.80
N ARG A 17 9.44 13.57 -5.52
CA ARG A 17 8.14 12.85 -5.60
C ARG A 17 7.11 13.30 -4.54
N ARG A 18 7.52 14.05 -3.51
CA ARG A 18 6.60 14.58 -2.48
C ARG A 18 6.08 16.00 -2.75
N ASP A 19 6.65 16.71 -3.72
CA ASP A 19 6.35 18.12 -4.00
C ASP A 19 5.94 18.37 -5.46
N ILE A 20 5.16 17.48 -6.08
CA ILE A 20 4.36 17.90 -7.23
C ILE A 20 3.16 18.69 -6.66
N GLU A 21 3.38 20.00 -6.50
CA GLU A 21 2.30 20.96 -6.37
C GLU A 21 1.27 20.71 -7.48
N GLU A 22 0.03 20.42 -7.08
CA GLU A 22 -1.16 20.54 -7.93
C GLU A 22 -1.22 21.96 -8.50
N LYS A 23 -0.58 22.19 -9.64
CA LYS A 23 -0.81 23.38 -10.45
C LYS A 23 -1.92 23.10 -11.43
N ASP A 24 -3.08 23.67 -11.11
CA ASP A 24 -4.26 23.95 -11.93
C ASP A 24 -4.45 23.06 -13.17
N ILE A 25 -5.09 21.92 -12.92
CA ILE A 25 -5.57 20.97 -13.92
C ILE A 25 -7.10 21.08 -13.94
N PRO A 26 -7.76 21.48 -15.05
CA PRO A 26 -9.21 21.60 -15.12
C PRO A 26 -9.94 20.29 -14.76
N ASN A 27 -10.95 20.45 -13.89
CA ASN A 27 -11.40 19.46 -12.89
C ASN A 27 -12.36 18.36 -13.42
N ASP A 28 -12.80 18.44 -14.68
CA ASP A 28 -14.07 17.80 -15.06
C ASP A 28 -13.95 16.43 -15.73
N THR A 29 -12.75 15.93 -16.01
CA THR A 29 -12.58 14.56 -16.58
C THR A 29 -11.68 13.64 -15.76
N ILE A 30 -10.84 14.18 -14.87
CA ILE A 30 -10.18 13.40 -13.82
C ILE A 30 -11.21 12.84 -12.81
N LYS A 31 -12.38 13.47 -12.70
CA LYS A 31 -13.51 13.01 -11.88
C LYS A 31 -14.00 11.60 -12.20
N ILE A 32 -14.10 11.21 -13.47
CA ILE A 32 -14.93 10.04 -13.85
C ILE A 32 -14.29 8.68 -13.46
N VAL A 33 -12.97 8.54 -13.48
CA VAL A 33 -12.28 7.29 -13.08
C VAL A 33 -11.71 7.36 -11.66
N LYS A 34 -11.34 8.56 -11.17
CA LYS A 34 -11.00 8.72 -9.74
C LYS A 34 -12.23 8.55 -8.85
N ASP A 35 -13.44 8.85 -9.32
CA ASP A 35 -14.64 8.81 -8.47
C ASP A 35 -14.96 7.41 -7.95
N GLU A 36 -14.85 6.34 -8.74
CA GLU A 36 -15.27 5.01 -8.26
C GLU A 36 -14.34 4.47 -7.18
N TYR A 37 -13.02 4.48 -7.41
CA TYR A 37 -12.04 3.99 -6.44
C TYR A 37 -11.94 4.89 -5.21
N THR A 38 -12.07 6.20 -5.39
CA THR A 38 -12.10 7.15 -4.27
C THR A 38 -13.39 6.97 -3.48
N THR A 39 -14.53 6.77 -4.13
CA THR A 39 -15.80 6.45 -3.47
C THR A 39 -15.71 5.15 -2.71
N PHE A 40 -15.16 4.08 -3.32
CA PHE A 40 -14.92 2.82 -2.63
C PHE A 40 -14.06 3.05 -1.38
N ARG A 41 -12.90 3.70 -1.50
CA ARG A 41 -12.01 3.97 -0.37
C ARG A 41 -12.67 4.85 0.70
N ASN A 42 -13.52 5.79 0.31
CA ASN A 42 -14.28 6.62 1.24
C ASN A 42 -15.35 5.82 1.99
N ILE A 43 -16.05 4.90 1.32
CA ILE A 43 -16.99 3.99 1.97
C ILE A 43 -16.21 3.03 2.89
N ASN A 44 -15.13 2.43 2.38
CA ASN A 44 -14.33 1.45 3.10
C ASN A 44 -13.66 2.05 4.35
N SER A 45 -13.18 3.29 4.26
CA SER A 45 -12.57 3.98 5.40
C SER A 45 -13.56 4.31 6.52
N ARG A 46 -14.85 4.45 6.20
CA ARG A 46 -15.94 4.63 7.19
C ARG A 46 -16.31 3.32 7.89
N LEU A 47 -16.02 2.17 7.28
CA LEU A 47 -16.18 0.88 7.95
C LEU A 47 -15.15 0.79 9.07
N ARG A 48 -15.64 0.75 10.31
CA ARG A 48 -14.77 0.62 11.48
C ARG A 48 -14.29 -0.82 11.68
N ASN A 49 -15.07 -1.79 11.22
CA ASN A 49 -14.73 -3.19 11.36
C ASN A 49 -13.85 -3.63 10.17
N LEU A 50 -12.71 -4.24 10.49
CA LEU A 50 -11.74 -4.67 9.49
C LEU A 50 -12.21 -5.86 8.64
N ASP A 51 -13.05 -6.75 9.18
CA ASP A 51 -13.63 -7.85 8.40
C ASP A 51 -14.59 -7.33 7.33
N ASP A 52 -15.42 -6.34 7.67
CA ASP A 52 -16.31 -5.70 6.69
C ASP A 52 -15.54 -5.06 5.54
N ARG A 53 -14.33 -4.53 5.83
CA ARG A 53 -13.48 -3.97 4.77
C ARG A 53 -12.98 -5.03 3.81
N VAL A 54 -12.64 -6.22 4.33
CA VAL A 54 -12.25 -7.37 3.52
C VAL A 54 -13.45 -7.86 2.69
N ASP A 55 -14.63 -8.00 3.30
CA ASP A 55 -15.85 -8.39 2.58
C ASP A 55 -16.20 -7.41 1.46
N ASN A 56 -16.07 -6.11 1.74
CA ASN A 56 -16.32 -5.06 0.75
C ASN A 56 -15.33 -5.15 -0.43
N TYR A 57 -14.04 -5.40 -0.16
CA TYR A 57 -13.05 -5.63 -1.21
C TYR A 57 -13.35 -6.88 -2.04
N ILE A 58 -13.70 -8.01 -1.40
CA ILE A 58 -14.06 -9.25 -2.11
C ILE A 58 -15.27 -9.04 -3.02
N ASN A 59 -16.28 -8.30 -2.55
CA ASN A 59 -17.44 -7.93 -3.36
C ASN A 59 -17.06 -7.03 -4.55
N TRP A 60 -16.19 -6.05 -4.33
CA TRP A 60 -15.68 -5.22 -5.41
C TRP A 60 -14.90 -6.04 -6.44
N TYR A 61 -14.01 -6.93 -5.98
CA TYR A 61 -13.21 -7.81 -6.82
C TYR A 61 -14.09 -8.72 -7.67
N TYR A 62 -15.12 -9.35 -7.09
CA TYR A 62 -16.07 -10.16 -7.84
C TYR A 62 -16.75 -9.35 -8.95
N ASN A 63 -17.32 -8.19 -8.62
CA ASN A 63 -18.08 -7.39 -9.58
C ASN A 63 -17.23 -6.78 -10.70
N ASN A 64 -15.96 -6.49 -10.41
CA ASN A 64 -15.12 -5.74 -11.34
C ASN A 64 -14.07 -6.58 -12.05
N ALA A 65 -13.58 -7.66 -11.45
CA ALA A 65 -12.48 -8.46 -12.00
C ALA A 65 -12.88 -9.89 -12.40
N VAL A 66 -13.97 -10.43 -11.85
CA VAL A 66 -14.37 -11.83 -12.06
C VAL A 66 -15.62 -11.96 -12.91
N LYS A 67 -16.67 -11.19 -12.59
CA LYS A 67 -17.99 -11.34 -13.22
C LYS A 67 -17.92 -11.16 -14.74
N GLY A 68 -18.38 -12.15 -15.48
CA GLY A 68 -18.33 -12.18 -16.94
C GLY A 68 -17.04 -12.77 -17.52
N HIS A 69 -16.08 -13.16 -16.67
CA HIS A 69 -14.82 -13.81 -17.06
C HIS A 69 -14.78 -15.25 -16.52
N TYR A 70 -15.16 -16.22 -17.37
CA TYR A 70 -15.19 -17.62 -17.00
C TYR A 70 -13.81 -18.28 -17.14
N THR A 71 -13.33 -18.88 -16.06
CA THR A 71 -12.22 -19.84 -16.08
C THR A 71 -12.75 -21.28 -16.24
N PRO A 72 -11.90 -22.27 -16.55
CA PRO A 72 -12.31 -23.68 -16.58
C PRO A 72 -12.95 -24.17 -15.27
N ASN A 73 -12.65 -23.50 -14.15
CA ASN A 73 -13.16 -23.81 -12.81
C ASN A 73 -14.40 -22.96 -12.41
N GLY A 74 -14.83 -22.03 -13.28
CA GLY A 74 -15.99 -21.16 -13.10
C GLY A 74 -15.75 -19.93 -12.22
N GLU A 75 -16.60 -18.92 -12.36
CA GLU A 75 -16.50 -17.62 -11.65
C GLU A 75 -16.61 -17.73 -10.11
N TYR A 76 -17.11 -18.85 -9.58
CA TYR A 76 -17.37 -19.01 -8.14
C TYR A 76 -16.10 -19.27 -7.32
N SER A 77 -15.03 -19.80 -7.90
CA SER A 77 -13.80 -20.09 -7.15
C SER A 77 -12.95 -18.85 -6.89
N GLU A 78 -12.94 -17.89 -7.82
CA GLU A 78 -12.07 -16.70 -7.79
C GLU A 78 -12.21 -15.83 -6.52
N PRO A 79 -13.42 -15.45 -6.03
CA PRO A 79 -13.52 -14.64 -4.81
C PRO A 79 -13.02 -15.38 -3.56
N ARG A 80 -13.17 -16.71 -3.54
CA ARG A 80 -12.68 -17.55 -2.45
C ARG A 80 -11.16 -17.66 -2.51
N GLU A 81 -10.59 -17.88 -3.70
CA GLU A 81 -9.13 -17.94 -3.91
C GLU A 81 -8.45 -16.62 -3.50
N MET A 82 -9.05 -15.47 -3.86
CA MET A 82 -8.57 -14.16 -3.40
C MET A 82 -8.57 -14.03 -1.88
N ARG A 83 -9.64 -14.52 -1.22
CA ARG A 83 -9.74 -14.52 0.25
C ARG A 83 -8.71 -15.45 0.89
N ASP A 84 -8.50 -16.64 0.31
CA ASP A 84 -7.51 -17.60 0.76
C ASP A 84 -6.08 -17.06 0.59
N LEU A 85 -5.81 -16.32 -0.49
CA LEU A 85 -4.53 -15.63 -0.68
C LEU A 85 -4.32 -14.54 0.38
N ILE A 86 -5.33 -13.72 0.67
CA ILE A 86 -5.24 -12.71 1.75
C ILE A 86 -4.85 -13.36 3.08
N GLU A 87 -5.51 -14.47 3.45
CA GLU A 87 -5.20 -15.21 4.67
C GLU A 87 -3.81 -15.83 4.62
N LYS A 88 -3.42 -16.42 3.49
CA LYS A 88 -2.11 -17.05 3.30
C LYS A 88 -0.97 -16.06 3.57
N VAL A 89 -1.07 -14.84 3.02
CA VAL A 89 -0.05 -13.81 3.21
C VAL A 89 -0.05 -13.29 4.67
N ALA A 90 -1.23 -13.14 5.29
CA ALA A 90 -1.32 -12.73 6.69
C ALA A 90 -0.70 -13.77 7.63
N VAL A 91 -0.94 -15.06 7.39
CA VAL A 91 -0.35 -16.19 8.14
C VAL A 91 1.16 -16.25 7.92
N TRP A 92 1.62 -16.12 6.68
CA TRP A 92 3.05 -16.06 6.39
C TRP A 92 3.73 -14.93 7.17
N TYR A 93 3.12 -13.75 7.22
CA TYR A 93 3.68 -12.61 7.95
C TYR A 93 3.69 -12.82 9.46
N GLU A 94 2.71 -13.56 9.99
CA GLU A 94 2.68 -14.01 11.38
C GLU A 94 3.82 -14.98 11.72
N LEU A 95 4.15 -15.91 10.82
CA LEU A 95 5.28 -16.83 10.99
C LEU A 95 6.62 -16.12 10.84
N ARG A 96 6.71 -15.13 9.95
CA ARG A 96 7.91 -14.32 9.75
C ARG A 96 8.21 -13.43 10.95
N TYR A 97 7.17 -12.87 11.57
CA TYR A 97 7.24 -12.03 12.76
C TYR A 97 6.41 -12.62 13.91
N PRO A 98 6.95 -13.65 14.61
CA PRO A 98 6.36 -14.20 15.82
C PRO A 98 6.19 -13.14 16.91
N LYS A 99 5.33 -13.41 17.89
CA LYS A 99 4.99 -12.45 18.96
C LYS A 99 6.22 -11.90 19.71
N TYR A 100 7.17 -12.78 20.04
CA TYR A 100 8.40 -12.40 20.74
C TYR A 100 9.29 -11.47 19.88
N GLU A 101 9.37 -11.72 18.58
CA GLU A 101 10.17 -10.91 17.65
C GLU A 101 9.51 -9.54 17.44
N VAL A 102 8.18 -9.49 17.31
CA VAL A 102 7.45 -8.22 17.27
C VAL A 102 7.67 -7.42 18.55
N ASN A 103 7.62 -8.07 19.73
CA ASN A 103 7.88 -7.40 21.00
C ASN A 103 9.33 -6.94 21.14
N ARG A 104 10.30 -7.66 20.58
CA ARG A 104 11.71 -7.22 20.52
C ARG A 104 11.86 -5.95 19.68
N LEU A 105 11.20 -5.91 18.53
CA LEU A 105 11.29 -4.77 17.59
C LEU A 105 10.46 -3.57 18.06
N MET A 106 9.28 -3.81 18.60
CA MET A 106 8.32 -2.80 19.07
C MET A 106 7.62 -3.33 20.33
N PRO A 107 8.17 -3.07 21.52
CA PRO A 107 7.63 -3.63 22.77
C PRO A 107 6.17 -3.22 23.02
N GLY A 108 5.34 -4.18 23.45
CA GLY A 108 3.93 -3.98 23.87
C GLY A 108 3.48 -4.81 25.08
N SER A 109 4.38 -5.59 25.68
CA SER A 109 4.11 -6.39 26.88
C SER A 109 5.42 -6.80 27.55
N ASP A 110 5.34 -7.28 28.79
CA ASP A 110 6.46 -7.84 29.56
C ASP A 110 6.91 -9.23 29.06
N GLN A 111 6.65 -9.58 27.79
CA GLN A 111 7.06 -10.86 27.22
C GLN A 111 8.56 -10.88 26.95
N GLU A 112 9.12 -12.09 26.92
CA GLU A 112 10.52 -12.32 26.60
C GLU A 112 10.94 -11.66 25.28
N ILE A 113 12.03 -10.92 25.37
CA ILE A 113 12.71 -10.26 24.25
C ILE A 113 13.69 -11.27 23.70
N THR A 114 13.18 -12.24 22.94
CA THR A 114 14.02 -13.26 22.29
C THR A 114 14.23 -12.90 20.83
N GLU A 115 15.46 -13.04 20.35
CA GLU A 115 15.74 -12.85 18.92
C GLU A 115 15.29 -14.07 18.12
N VAL A 116 14.66 -13.84 16.96
CA VAL A 116 14.20 -14.93 16.10
C VAL A 116 15.31 -15.88 15.63
N ASN A 117 16.53 -15.38 15.41
CA ASN A 117 17.68 -16.22 15.06
C ASN A 117 18.06 -17.19 16.19
N GLU A 118 17.98 -16.72 17.44
CA GLU A 118 18.22 -17.56 18.62
C GLU A 118 17.23 -18.72 18.69
N VAL A 119 15.95 -18.48 18.36
CA VAL A 119 14.92 -19.52 18.40
C VAL A 119 15.01 -20.46 17.19
N MET A 120 15.15 -19.90 15.98
CA MET A 120 15.04 -20.67 14.74
C MET A 120 16.31 -21.46 14.42
N PHE A 121 17.48 -20.96 14.83
CA PHE A 121 18.77 -21.56 14.50
C PHE A 121 19.54 -21.97 15.75
N ASN A 122 19.99 -21.02 16.58
CA ASN A 122 21.00 -21.31 17.62
C ASN A 122 20.49 -22.32 18.67
N ASN A 123 19.26 -22.16 19.14
CA ASN A 123 18.64 -23.01 20.15
C ASN A 123 17.73 -24.10 19.55
N ASN A 124 17.72 -24.25 18.22
CA ASN A 124 16.87 -25.22 17.55
C ASN A 124 17.57 -26.59 17.46
N GLN A 125 17.18 -27.50 18.35
CA GLN A 125 17.75 -28.85 18.40
C GLN A 125 17.62 -29.62 17.08
N TYR A 126 16.55 -29.41 16.31
CA TYR A 126 16.37 -30.09 15.02
C TYR A 126 17.44 -29.63 14.01
N ILE A 127 17.67 -28.32 13.90
CA ILE A 127 18.70 -27.75 13.02
C ILE A 127 20.08 -28.20 13.47
N ASN A 128 20.35 -28.14 14.78
CA ASN A 128 21.62 -28.59 15.35
C ASN A 128 21.87 -30.08 15.13
N ASN A 129 20.84 -30.93 15.15
CA ASN A 129 20.98 -32.37 14.90
C ASN A 129 21.22 -32.70 13.42
N ILE A 130 20.65 -31.93 12.48
CA ILE A 130 20.84 -32.15 11.03
C ILE A 130 22.20 -31.62 10.56
N HIS A 131 22.65 -30.51 11.14
CA HIS A 131 23.83 -29.78 10.66
C HIS A 131 25.04 -29.86 11.60
N GLY A 132 24.90 -30.44 12.79
CA GLY A 132 25.96 -30.54 13.81
C GLY A 132 27.19 -31.35 13.38
N ASP A 133 27.04 -32.26 12.42
CA ASP A 133 28.16 -33.04 11.85
C ASP A 133 28.73 -32.44 10.55
N ASN A 134 28.04 -31.47 9.94
CA ASN A 134 28.26 -31.06 8.55
C ASN A 134 28.81 -29.64 8.40
N ASN A 135 29.67 -29.13 9.29
CA ASN A 135 30.45 -27.87 9.13
C ASN A 135 29.67 -26.65 8.58
N LEU A 136 28.34 -26.66 8.69
CA LEU A 136 27.50 -25.56 8.27
C LEU A 136 27.56 -24.59 9.43
N ASP A 137 28.09 -23.41 9.18
CA ASP A 137 28.16 -22.36 10.18
C ASP A 137 26.74 -21.82 10.40
N ILE A 138 25.93 -22.57 11.17
CA ILE A 138 24.53 -22.25 11.49
C ILE A 138 24.42 -20.83 12.07
N GLY A 139 25.48 -20.36 12.75
CA GLY A 139 25.58 -18.99 13.27
C GLY A 139 25.63 -17.90 12.19
N THR A 140 25.86 -18.25 10.92
CA THR A 140 25.78 -17.33 9.78
C THR A 140 24.39 -17.23 9.16
N LEU A 141 23.46 -18.14 9.54
CA LEU A 141 22.09 -18.08 9.04
C LEU A 141 21.33 -16.94 9.70
N ASN A 142 20.59 -16.19 8.89
CA ASN A 142 19.81 -15.04 9.32
C ASN A 142 18.37 -15.19 8.87
N TRP A 143 17.43 -15.16 9.82
CA TRP A 143 16.01 -15.44 9.59
C TRP A 143 15.36 -14.41 8.67
N PRO A 144 15.58 -13.09 8.86
CA PRO A 144 15.22 -12.07 7.89
C PRO A 144 15.65 -12.35 6.45
N ASP A 145 16.79 -12.99 6.24
CA ASP A 145 17.32 -13.32 4.90
C ASP A 145 16.78 -14.66 4.40
N PHE A 146 16.63 -15.64 5.29
CA PHE A 146 16.13 -16.99 4.96
C PHE A 146 14.63 -16.99 4.65
N TYR A 147 13.83 -16.33 5.50
CA TYR A 147 12.36 -16.30 5.42
C TYR A 147 11.86 -14.91 5.01
N ASN A 148 12.26 -14.48 3.81
CA ASN A 148 12.02 -13.13 3.30
C ASN A 148 10.86 -13.05 2.29
N LYS A 149 10.44 -11.82 1.93
CA LYS A 149 9.32 -11.57 1.00
C LYS A 149 9.54 -12.16 -0.39
N GLU A 150 10.77 -12.12 -0.91
CA GLU A 150 11.07 -12.59 -2.26
C GLU A 150 11.00 -14.12 -2.34
N VAL A 151 11.51 -14.80 -1.32
CA VAL A 151 11.43 -16.26 -1.20
C VAL A 151 9.97 -16.70 -1.09
N PHE A 152 9.18 -16.00 -0.27
CA PHE A 152 7.75 -16.27 -0.16
C PHE A 152 7.02 -16.05 -1.48
N ILE A 153 7.19 -14.91 -2.14
CA ILE A 153 6.52 -14.63 -3.42
C ILE A 153 6.91 -15.69 -4.46
N LYS A 154 8.20 -16.06 -4.55
CA LYS A 154 8.66 -17.10 -5.49
C LYS A 154 8.08 -18.49 -5.23
N SER A 155 7.63 -18.78 -4.00
CA SER A 155 7.02 -20.07 -3.67
C SER A 155 5.52 -20.14 -3.95
N LEU A 156 4.87 -19.00 -4.25
CA LEU A 156 3.46 -18.94 -4.62
C LEU A 156 3.24 -19.48 -6.05
N PRO A 157 2.05 -20.02 -6.37
CA PRO A 157 1.62 -20.28 -7.75
C PRO A 157 1.68 -19.00 -8.62
N SER A 158 1.86 -19.15 -9.92
CA SER A 158 2.05 -18.02 -10.84
C SER A 158 0.90 -17.00 -10.81
N ASP A 159 -0.34 -17.46 -10.63
CA ASP A 159 -1.52 -16.58 -10.57
C ASP A 159 -1.53 -15.74 -9.28
N GLU A 160 -1.09 -16.30 -8.15
CA GLU A 160 -0.95 -15.56 -6.89
C GLU A 160 0.26 -14.61 -6.91
N GLN A 161 1.36 -15.01 -7.55
CA GLN A 161 2.52 -14.14 -7.75
C GLN A 161 2.16 -12.85 -8.49
N PHE A 162 1.19 -12.91 -9.40
CA PHE A 162 0.75 -11.76 -10.19
C PHE A 162 0.30 -10.59 -9.30
N MET A 163 -0.27 -10.88 -8.13
CA MET A 163 -0.72 -9.88 -7.15
C MET A 163 0.40 -9.06 -6.54
N PHE A 164 1.65 -9.52 -6.64
CA PHE A 164 2.84 -8.84 -6.12
C PHE A 164 3.70 -8.17 -7.19
N ARG A 165 3.37 -8.36 -8.48
CA ARG A 165 4.09 -7.71 -9.58
C ARG A 165 3.73 -6.23 -9.64
N GLU A 166 4.66 -5.40 -10.11
CA GLU A 166 4.34 -4.03 -10.47
C GLU A 166 3.31 -4.00 -11.61
N VAL A 167 2.50 -2.93 -11.66
CA VAL A 167 1.54 -2.69 -12.73
C VAL A 167 2.18 -1.69 -13.67
N TYR A 168 2.22 -2.02 -14.95
CA TYR A 168 2.80 -1.17 -15.98
C TYR A 168 1.75 -0.84 -17.03
N TYR A 169 1.89 0.33 -17.65
CA TYR A 169 1.17 0.60 -18.89
C TYR A 169 1.69 -0.32 -20.00
N SER A 170 0.81 -0.64 -20.96
CA SER A 170 1.22 -1.28 -22.20
C SER A 170 2.20 -0.36 -22.93
N SER A 171 3.29 -0.93 -23.45
CA SER A 171 4.32 -0.17 -24.17
C SER A 171 3.79 0.52 -25.43
N ASN A 172 2.64 0.09 -25.94
CA ASN A 172 1.98 0.65 -27.09
C ASN A 172 0.49 0.83 -26.81
N VAL A 173 -0.02 2.03 -27.08
CA VAL A 173 -1.46 2.35 -27.04
C VAL A 173 -1.85 2.90 -28.40
N THR A 174 -2.57 2.10 -29.18
CA THR A 174 -3.10 2.50 -30.48
C THR A 174 -4.45 3.17 -30.29
N ILE A 175 -4.63 4.36 -30.84
CA ILE A 175 -5.86 5.13 -30.74
C ILE A 175 -6.67 4.93 -32.02
N ASP A 176 -7.90 4.44 -31.84
CA ASP A 176 -8.88 4.41 -32.91
C ASP A 176 -9.43 5.84 -33.10
N ALA A 177 -9.13 6.41 -34.27
CA ALA A 177 -9.56 7.72 -34.68
C ALA A 177 -10.00 7.67 -36.14
N ASN A 178 -10.89 8.57 -36.54
CA ASN A 178 -11.42 8.67 -37.91
C ASN A 178 -10.41 9.30 -38.87
N VAL A 179 -9.20 8.75 -38.90
CA VAL A 179 -8.08 9.16 -39.75
C VAL A 179 -7.52 7.92 -40.45
N PRO A 180 -6.96 8.05 -41.67
CA PRO A 180 -6.46 6.91 -42.44
C PRO A 180 -5.14 6.33 -41.89
N TYR A 181 -4.58 6.93 -40.84
CA TYR A 181 -3.30 6.55 -40.25
C TYR A 181 -3.51 5.96 -38.85
N LEU A 182 -2.66 5.00 -38.49
CA LEU A 182 -2.66 4.46 -37.14
C LEU A 182 -2.07 5.50 -36.17
N VAL A 183 -2.90 6.01 -35.27
CA VAL A 183 -2.42 6.90 -34.20
C VAL A 183 -1.93 6.04 -33.04
N ARG A 184 -0.73 6.31 -32.52
CA ARG A 184 -0.12 5.45 -31.50
C ARG A 184 0.78 6.23 -30.53
N LEU A 185 0.69 5.87 -29.25
CA LEU A 185 1.68 6.24 -28.24
C LEU A 185 2.57 5.04 -27.92
N HIS A 186 3.86 5.30 -27.82
CA HIS A 186 4.85 4.42 -27.22
C HIS A 186 5.12 4.90 -25.81
N LEU A 187 5.00 4.02 -24.83
CA LEU A 187 5.01 4.37 -23.43
C LEU A 187 6.12 3.65 -22.67
N THR A 188 6.70 4.36 -21.71
CA THR A 188 7.44 3.75 -20.61
C THR A 188 6.49 2.93 -19.72
N PRO A 189 7.01 2.04 -18.85
CA PRO A 189 6.19 1.31 -17.88
C PRO A 189 5.34 2.21 -16.96
N ASP A 190 5.83 3.42 -16.67
CA ASP A 190 5.15 4.43 -15.85
C ASP A 190 4.14 5.29 -16.63
N GLY A 191 3.95 5.03 -17.93
CA GLY A 191 2.98 5.73 -18.77
C GLY A 191 3.46 7.08 -19.30
N ILE A 192 4.76 7.32 -19.32
CA ILE A 192 5.38 8.47 -19.99
C ILE A 192 5.52 8.17 -21.47
N VAL A 193 5.20 9.13 -22.33
CA VAL A 193 5.30 8.98 -23.78
C VAL A 193 6.76 9.09 -24.22
N ASP A 194 7.30 8.00 -24.75
CA ASP A 194 8.62 7.96 -25.39
C ASP A 194 8.56 8.43 -26.86
N ASN A 195 7.47 8.09 -27.55
CA ASN A 195 7.23 8.48 -28.93
C ASN A 195 5.73 8.56 -29.21
N ALA A 196 5.32 9.47 -30.08
CA ALA A 196 3.95 9.60 -30.55
C ALA A 196 3.94 9.60 -32.08
N GLU A 197 2.99 8.87 -32.66
CA GLU A 197 2.87 8.70 -34.10
C GLU A 197 1.51 9.17 -34.59
N ASN A 198 1.53 10.02 -35.63
CA ASN A 198 0.37 10.43 -36.41
C ASN A 198 -0.70 11.23 -35.64
N PHE A 199 -0.38 11.80 -34.47
CA PHE A 199 -1.29 12.69 -33.74
C PHE A 199 -1.55 13.99 -34.47
N ASN A 200 -0.60 14.45 -35.28
CA ASN A 200 -0.77 15.63 -36.12
C ASN A 200 -1.96 15.53 -37.07
N TYR A 201 -2.39 14.31 -37.44
CA TYR A 201 -3.56 14.09 -38.30
C TYR A 201 -4.90 14.20 -37.56
N LEU A 202 -4.91 14.31 -36.23
CA LEU A 202 -6.14 14.43 -35.43
C LEU A 202 -6.74 15.83 -35.42
N LYS A 203 -6.03 16.83 -35.96
CA LYS A 203 -6.50 18.21 -36.03
C LYS A 203 -6.22 18.80 -37.41
N GLU A 204 -7.06 19.75 -37.81
CA GLU A 204 -6.92 20.44 -39.09
C GLU A 204 -5.87 21.56 -39.05
N ASP A 205 -5.58 22.11 -37.86
CA ASP A 205 -4.61 23.19 -37.65
C ASP A 205 -3.23 22.67 -37.24
N ASN A 206 -2.22 22.90 -38.09
CA ASN A 206 -0.83 22.48 -37.88
C ASN A 206 -0.01 23.41 -36.95
N SER A 207 -0.66 24.29 -36.18
CA SER A 207 0.00 25.25 -35.27
C SER A 207 0.89 24.63 -34.17
N VAL A 208 0.67 23.37 -33.83
CA VAL A 208 1.44 22.63 -32.82
C VAL A 208 1.73 21.24 -33.37
N ASP A 209 3.00 20.85 -33.39
CA ASP A 209 3.40 19.47 -33.65
C ASP A 209 3.05 18.60 -32.43
N LEU A 210 1.94 17.87 -32.52
CA LEU A 210 1.43 17.03 -31.44
C LEU A 210 2.30 15.81 -31.16
N ASP A 211 2.92 15.25 -32.20
CA ASP A 211 3.80 14.09 -32.05
C ASP A 211 4.99 14.47 -31.14
N SER A 212 5.65 15.59 -31.43
CA SER A 212 6.73 16.11 -30.59
C SER A 212 6.23 16.64 -29.23
N TYR A 213 5.04 17.27 -29.19
CA TYR A 213 4.49 17.87 -27.98
C TYR A 213 4.15 16.83 -26.89
N PHE A 214 3.72 15.63 -27.28
CA PHE A 214 3.34 14.60 -26.32
C PHE A 214 4.53 13.85 -25.73
N VAL A 215 5.70 13.83 -26.38
CA VAL A 215 6.90 13.20 -25.84
C VAL A 215 7.26 13.78 -24.47
N GLY A 216 7.53 12.90 -23.51
CA GLY A 216 7.84 13.24 -22.12
C GLY A 216 6.63 13.55 -21.23
N LYS A 217 5.40 13.58 -21.79
CA LYS A 217 4.17 13.74 -21.00
C LYS A 217 3.64 12.40 -20.51
N HIS A 218 2.92 12.41 -19.40
CA HIS A 218 2.18 11.24 -18.96
C HIS A 218 0.92 11.03 -19.81
N ILE A 219 0.54 9.78 -20.06
CA ILE A 219 -0.63 9.40 -20.88
C ILE A 219 -1.94 10.09 -20.45
N LYS A 220 -2.11 10.34 -19.13
CA LYS A 220 -3.26 11.09 -18.60
C LYS A 220 -3.26 12.57 -19.01
N GLU A 221 -2.09 13.19 -19.10
CA GLU A 221 -1.95 14.56 -19.61
C GLU A 221 -2.29 14.62 -21.11
N VAL A 222 -1.90 13.60 -21.88
CA VAL A 222 -2.26 13.48 -23.30
C VAL A 222 -3.78 13.43 -23.45
N LEU A 223 -4.45 12.50 -22.74
CA LEU A 223 -5.91 12.39 -22.78
C LEU A 223 -6.60 13.72 -22.42
N GLN A 224 -6.08 14.39 -21.38
CA GLN A 224 -6.63 15.67 -20.96
C GLN A 224 -6.45 16.76 -22.01
N TYR A 225 -5.28 16.83 -22.64
CA TYR A 225 -5.02 17.78 -23.71
C TYR A 225 -5.99 17.57 -24.87
N LEU A 226 -6.17 16.32 -25.32
CA LEU A 226 -7.09 16.00 -26.42
C LEU A 226 -8.52 16.45 -26.09
N LYS A 227 -8.99 16.20 -24.87
CA LYS A 227 -10.32 16.63 -24.40
C LYS A 227 -10.45 18.15 -24.34
N SER A 228 -9.46 18.82 -23.74
CA SER A 228 -9.48 20.28 -23.57
C SER A 228 -9.47 21.03 -24.90
N ASN A 229 -8.91 20.43 -25.94
CA ASN A 229 -8.84 21.00 -27.29
C ASN A 229 -9.94 20.46 -28.22
N ASN A 230 -10.97 19.79 -27.69
CA ASN A 230 -12.07 19.20 -28.46
C ASN A 230 -11.62 18.28 -29.61
N ILE A 231 -10.48 17.60 -29.45
CA ILE A 231 -10.00 16.62 -30.41
C ILE A 231 -10.83 15.34 -30.19
N SER A 232 -11.75 15.08 -31.12
CA SER A 232 -12.69 13.97 -31.01
C SER A 232 -11.97 12.63 -31.12
N LEU A 233 -12.07 11.82 -30.07
CA LEU A 233 -11.71 10.41 -30.10
C LEU A 233 -12.98 9.59 -30.30
N ASN A 234 -12.87 8.42 -30.94
CA ASN A 234 -13.99 7.50 -31.06
C ASN A 234 -14.50 7.08 -29.67
N HIS A 235 -15.81 6.79 -29.57
CA HIS A 235 -16.38 6.21 -28.36
C HIS A 235 -15.69 4.88 -28.06
N ASN A 236 -15.32 4.64 -26.80
CA ASN A 236 -14.49 3.51 -26.37
C ASN A 236 -13.10 3.49 -27.02
N ASN A 237 -12.38 4.62 -26.97
CA ASN A 237 -10.99 4.63 -27.44
C ASN A 237 -10.05 3.88 -26.47
N ASN A 238 -9.10 3.16 -27.05
CA ASN A 238 -8.11 2.36 -26.31
C ASN A 238 -7.23 3.20 -25.36
N LEU A 239 -7.12 4.52 -25.56
CA LEU A 239 -6.37 5.40 -24.66
C LEU A 239 -7.03 5.50 -23.28
N GLU A 240 -8.35 5.73 -23.25
CA GLU A 240 -9.10 5.70 -22.00
C GLU A 240 -9.12 4.31 -21.36
N GLU A 241 -9.24 3.27 -22.17
CA GLU A 241 -9.25 1.88 -21.68
C GLU A 241 -7.90 1.49 -21.06
N ALA A 242 -6.79 1.86 -21.68
CA ALA A 242 -5.46 1.62 -21.14
C ALA A 242 -5.28 2.28 -19.76
N ILE A 243 -5.74 3.53 -19.61
CA ILE A 243 -5.72 4.25 -18.33
C ILE A 243 -6.62 3.58 -17.30
N LYS A 244 -7.87 3.25 -17.67
CA LYS A 244 -8.83 2.59 -16.77
C LYS A 244 -8.32 1.22 -16.32
N TRP A 245 -7.76 0.44 -17.23
CA TRP A 245 -7.19 -0.87 -16.95
C TRP A 245 -6.02 -0.78 -15.98
N HIS A 246 -5.08 0.14 -16.23
CA HIS A 246 -3.95 0.38 -15.33
C HIS A 246 -4.44 0.78 -13.93
N ASP A 247 -5.32 1.79 -13.83
CA ASP A 247 -5.83 2.29 -12.55
C ASP A 247 -6.60 1.22 -11.78
N LYS A 248 -7.37 0.37 -12.48
CA LYS A 248 -8.07 -0.79 -11.89
C LYS A 248 -7.09 -1.77 -11.26
N TRP A 249 -6.00 -2.12 -11.94
CA TRP A 249 -5.02 -3.08 -11.44
C TRP A 249 -4.19 -2.53 -10.30
N VAL A 250 -3.81 -1.25 -10.35
CA VAL A 250 -3.17 -0.56 -9.23
C VAL A 250 -4.09 -0.62 -8.01
N PHE A 251 -5.36 -0.26 -8.17
CA PHE A 251 -6.34 -0.31 -7.09
C PHE A 251 -6.49 -1.73 -6.52
N LEU A 252 -6.67 -2.73 -7.38
CA LEU A 252 -6.87 -4.13 -6.99
C LEU A 252 -5.70 -4.62 -6.13
N LYS A 253 -4.46 -4.41 -6.57
CA LYS A 253 -3.27 -4.85 -5.83
C LYS A 253 -3.06 -4.06 -4.54
N ASP A 254 -3.29 -2.75 -4.58
CA ASP A 254 -3.18 -1.90 -3.41
C ASP A 254 -4.15 -2.32 -2.31
N GLU A 255 -5.41 -2.58 -2.68
CA GLU A 255 -6.47 -2.92 -1.73
C GLU A 255 -6.37 -4.38 -1.25
N PHE A 256 -5.87 -5.28 -2.08
CA PHE A 256 -5.44 -6.62 -1.66
C PHE A 256 -4.45 -6.55 -0.49
N LEU A 257 -3.37 -5.77 -0.62
CA LEU A 257 -2.38 -5.62 0.44
C LEU A 257 -2.95 -4.92 1.68
N ASN A 258 -3.88 -3.97 1.50
CA ASN A 258 -4.62 -3.39 2.63
C ASN A 258 -5.45 -4.45 3.37
N CYS A 259 -6.10 -5.35 2.65
CA CYS A 259 -6.85 -6.45 3.24
C CYS A 259 -5.94 -7.42 4.01
N VAL A 260 -4.77 -7.76 3.48
CA VAL A 260 -3.75 -8.53 4.21
C VAL A 260 -3.38 -7.83 5.52
N MET A 261 -3.12 -6.52 5.46
CA MET A 261 -2.81 -5.71 6.65
C MET A 261 -3.96 -5.74 7.67
N TYR A 262 -5.22 -5.64 7.23
CA TYR A 262 -6.40 -5.75 8.09
C TYR A 262 -6.46 -7.11 8.80
N ARG A 263 -6.19 -8.20 8.08
CA ARG A 263 -6.15 -9.55 8.65
C ARG A 263 -5.00 -9.75 9.62
N ILE A 264 -3.83 -9.15 9.36
CA ILE A 264 -2.71 -9.15 10.31
C ILE A 264 -3.11 -8.49 11.64
N ILE A 265 -3.83 -7.36 11.60
CA ILE A 265 -4.32 -6.67 12.79
C ILE A 265 -5.28 -7.58 13.58
N GLU A 266 -6.31 -8.10 12.92
CA GLU A 266 -7.33 -8.94 13.58
C GLU A 266 -6.73 -10.20 14.21
N ARG A 267 -5.86 -10.91 13.48
CA ARG A 267 -5.25 -12.17 13.96
C ARG A 267 -4.27 -11.97 15.12
N GLY A 268 -3.52 -10.87 15.12
CA GLY A 268 -2.50 -10.61 16.13
C GLY A 268 -3.04 -10.03 17.45
N GLY A 269 -4.32 -9.66 17.50
CA GLY A 269 -4.95 -9.09 18.69
C GLY A 269 -4.46 -7.68 19.05
N ASN A 270 -4.90 -7.20 20.22
CA ASN A 270 -4.82 -5.81 20.68
C ASN A 270 -3.45 -5.11 20.66
N ARG A 271 -2.34 -5.85 20.73
CA ARG A 271 -0.99 -5.24 20.80
C ARG A 271 -0.06 -5.70 19.70
N ILE A 272 -0.01 -7.01 19.45
CA ILE A 272 0.89 -7.59 18.45
C ILE A 272 0.35 -7.36 17.04
N GLY A 273 -0.97 -7.48 16.82
CA GLY A 273 -1.58 -7.30 15.50
C GLY A 273 -1.23 -5.94 14.86
N PRO A 274 -1.56 -4.82 15.51
CA PRO A 274 -1.22 -3.48 15.04
C PRO A 274 0.28 -3.27 14.77
N ARG A 275 1.14 -3.73 15.68
CA ARG A 275 2.60 -3.64 15.52
C ARG A 275 3.11 -4.45 14.33
N ARG A 276 2.65 -5.70 14.21
CA ARG A 276 2.99 -6.55 13.07
C ARG A 276 2.50 -5.93 11.76
N ALA A 277 1.30 -5.37 11.75
CA ALA A 277 0.74 -4.66 10.60
C ALA A 277 1.54 -3.39 10.24
N PHE A 278 2.13 -2.72 11.23
CA PHE A 278 3.02 -1.59 10.99
C PHE A 278 4.32 -2.01 10.30
N LEU A 279 4.91 -3.16 10.68
CA LEU A 279 6.04 -3.74 9.95
C LEU A 279 5.65 -4.07 8.50
N PHE A 280 4.48 -4.71 8.32
CA PHE A 280 3.94 -5.02 7.00
C PHE A 280 3.77 -3.77 6.15
N ALA A 281 3.21 -2.70 6.72
CA ALA A 281 2.99 -1.45 6.01
C ALA A 281 4.29 -0.83 5.51
N LYS A 282 5.36 -0.88 6.32
CA LYS A 282 6.68 -0.39 5.89
C LYS A 282 7.28 -1.25 4.79
N GLU A 283 7.16 -2.57 4.88
CA GLU A 283 7.76 -3.50 3.92
C GLU A 283 7.05 -3.50 2.55
N PHE A 284 5.72 -3.34 2.55
CA PHE A 284 4.87 -3.35 1.36
C PHE A 284 4.42 -1.93 0.92
N ASN A 285 5.05 -0.89 1.47
CA ASN A 285 4.77 0.52 1.18
C ASN A 285 3.26 0.85 1.25
N ARG A 286 2.61 0.46 2.35
CA ARG A 286 1.20 0.73 2.66
C ARG A 286 1.05 1.87 3.65
N ASN A 287 -0.19 2.33 3.82
CA ASN A 287 -0.49 3.39 4.78
C ASN A 287 -0.27 2.93 6.22
N ILE A 288 0.75 3.49 6.87
CA ILE A 288 1.11 3.25 8.28
C ILE A 288 0.07 3.77 9.28
N ASP A 289 -0.84 4.66 8.86
CA ASP A 289 -1.91 5.18 9.69
C ASP A 289 -2.91 4.09 10.08
N VAL A 290 -3.14 3.11 9.22
CA VAL A 290 -4.09 2.02 9.50
C VAL A 290 -3.67 1.24 10.76
N PRO A 291 -2.44 0.70 10.85
CA PRO A 291 -1.94 0.08 12.08
C PRO A 291 -2.11 0.95 13.33
N MET A 292 -1.75 2.24 13.26
CA MET A 292 -1.84 3.15 14.41
C MET A 292 -3.30 3.44 14.80
N MET A 293 -4.19 3.61 13.81
CA MET A 293 -5.62 3.87 14.02
C MET A 293 -6.29 2.74 14.81
N TYR A 294 -5.88 1.49 14.60
CA TYR A 294 -6.43 0.32 15.29
C TYR A 294 -5.61 -0.15 16.50
N GLY A 295 -4.44 0.44 16.74
CA GLY A 295 -3.47 -0.03 17.73
C GLY A 295 -3.50 0.60 19.11
N VAL A 296 -4.46 1.47 19.39
CA VAL A 296 -4.55 2.16 20.68
C VAL A 296 -5.23 1.27 21.71
N ASP A 297 -4.45 0.56 22.53
CA ASP A 297 -4.91 -0.09 23.76
C ASP A 297 -4.43 0.71 24.98
N THR A 298 -5.36 1.20 25.80
CA THR A 298 -5.04 2.05 26.96
C THR A 298 -4.34 1.32 28.10
N SER A 299 -4.29 -0.01 28.06
CA SER A 299 -3.53 -0.85 29.00
C SER A 299 -2.15 -1.24 28.49
N ASP A 300 -1.80 -0.87 27.27
CA ASP A 300 -0.55 -1.27 26.64
C ASP A 300 0.63 -0.48 27.26
N PRO A 301 1.53 -1.14 28.01
CA PRO A 301 2.67 -0.47 28.62
C PRO A 301 3.66 0.07 27.57
N GLY A 302 3.67 -0.51 26.37
CA GLY A 302 4.51 -0.10 25.25
C GLY A 302 3.83 0.85 24.27
N LEU A 303 2.64 1.36 24.57
CA LEU A 303 1.90 2.25 23.64
C LEU A 303 2.72 3.48 23.25
N LYS A 304 3.47 4.06 24.20
CA LYS A 304 4.33 5.22 23.94
C LYS A 304 5.36 4.93 22.86
N LEU A 305 6.05 3.79 22.97
CA LEU A 305 7.07 3.37 22.01
C LEU A 305 6.48 3.14 20.62
N PHE A 306 5.27 2.56 20.56
CA PHE A 306 4.59 2.37 19.29
C PHE A 306 4.20 3.70 18.62
N VAL A 307 3.68 4.65 19.40
CA VAL A 307 3.38 6.01 18.91
C VAL A 307 4.65 6.73 18.43
N ASP A 308 5.74 6.64 19.18
CA ASP A 308 7.01 7.27 18.81
C ASP A 308 7.56 6.70 17.48
N GLU A 309 7.50 5.38 17.28
CA GLU A 309 7.89 4.75 16.02
C GLU A 309 6.96 5.13 14.85
N TYR A 310 5.65 5.27 15.10
CA TYR A 310 4.70 5.79 14.11
C TYR A 310 5.04 7.22 13.68
N ILE A 311 5.28 8.13 14.63
CA ILE A 311 5.65 9.53 14.33
C ILE A 311 7.00 9.58 13.59
N LYS A 312 7.99 8.81 14.03
CA LYS A 312 9.31 8.72 13.38
C LYS A 312 9.22 8.22 11.93
N ALA A 313 8.23 7.38 11.62
CA ALA A 313 7.95 6.93 10.26
C ALA A 313 7.22 7.97 9.39
N GLY A 314 6.94 9.17 9.92
CA GLY A 314 6.23 10.25 9.21
C GLY A 314 4.73 10.31 9.50
N GLY A 315 4.28 9.62 10.55
CA GLY A 315 2.89 9.63 10.99
C GLY A 315 2.38 11.00 11.45
N SER A 316 1.08 11.22 11.31
CA SER A 316 0.40 12.46 11.68
C SER A 316 -0.08 12.45 13.13
N LYS A 317 0.17 13.54 13.87
CA LYS A 317 -0.39 13.75 15.21
C LYS A 317 -1.91 13.96 15.20
N ASP A 318 -2.47 14.34 14.05
CA ASP A 318 -3.91 14.55 13.87
C ASP A 318 -4.68 13.28 13.52
N LEU A 319 -3.99 12.14 13.33
CA LEU A 319 -4.65 10.86 13.09
C LEU A 319 -5.59 10.54 14.26
N VAL A 320 -6.84 10.24 13.91
CA VAL A 320 -7.88 9.81 14.86
C VAL A 320 -7.84 8.28 14.96
N CYS A 321 -7.62 7.77 16.16
CA CYS A 321 -7.53 6.34 16.46
C CYS A 321 -8.76 5.84 17.24
N TYR A 322 -9.06 4.54 17.11
CA TYR A 322 -10.07 3.85 17.89
C TYR A 322 -9.48 3.31 19.19
N LYS A 323 -10.01 3.76 20.34
CA LYS A 323 -9.59 3.25 21.65
C LYS A 323 -10.07 1.81 21.84
N ASN A 324 -9.16 0.94 22.26
CA ASN A 324 -9.45 -0.42 22.70
C ASN A 324 -10.25 -1.24 21.67
N TYR A 325 -9.96 -1.08 20.38
CA TYR A 325 -10.69 -1.70 19.27
C TYR A 325 -10.95 -3.20 19.45
N HIS A 326 -9.93 -3.95 19.90
CA HIS A 326 -10.01 -5.40 20.11
C HIS A 326 -10.76 -5.81 21.39
N ARG A 327 -11.22 -4.86 22.22
CA ARG A 327 -12.01 -5.13 23.43
C ARG A 327 -13.51 -4.94 23.21
N LYS A 328 -13.93 -4.63 21.99
CA LYS A 328 -15.34 -4.50 21.65
C LYS A 328 -16.09 -5.79 21.98
N SER A 329 -17.23 -5.63 22.64
CA SER A 329 -18.21 -6.67 22.97
C SER A 329 -18.99 -7.14 21.74
N SER A 330 -19.10 -6.30 20.71
CA SER A 330 -19.77 -6.64 19.45
C SER A 330 -19.16 -5.90 18.26
N LYS A 331 -19.47 -6.39 17.05
CA LYS A 331 -19.02 -5.81 15.78
C LYS A 331 -19.49 -4.35 15.57
N ASN A 332 -20.64 -4.00 16.15
CA ASN A 332 -21.31 -2.71 15.95
C ASN A 332 -21.11 -1.73 17.13
N GLU A 333 -20.25 -2.08 18.10
CA GLU A 333 -20.00 -1.22 19.24
C GLU A 333 -19.41 0.14 18.81
N ILE A 334 -19.96 1.22 19.35
CA ILE A 334 -19.44 2.56 19.14
C ILE A 334 -18.17 2.73 19.97
N LEU A 335 -17.03 2.66 19.29
CA LEU A 335 -15.73 2.88 19.91
C LEU A 335 -15.47 4.37 20.16
N GLY A 336 -14.93 4.66 21.35
CA GLY A 336 -14.35 5.96 21.65
C GLY A 336 -13.11 6.23 20.78
N THR A 337 -12.85 7.49 20.49
CA THR A 337 -11.73 7.91 19.64
C THR A 337 -10.74 8.80 20.39
N ILE A 338 -9.52 8.91 19.88
CA ILE A 338 -8.48 9.81 20.39
C ILE A 338 -7.51 10.18 19.29
N LYS A 339 -7.04 11.42 19.27
CA LYS A 339 -5.97 11.83 18.35
C LYS A 339 -4.61 11.37 18.85
N VAL A 340 -3.69 11.05 17.94
CA VAL A 340 -2.31 10.68 18.31
C VAL A 340 -1.64 11.76 19.18
N GLY A 341 -1.84 13.04 18.88
CA GLY A 341 -1.34 14.15 19.71
C GLY A 341 -1.83 14.10 21.16
N GLU A 342 -3.10 13.77 21.38
CA GLU A 342 -3.68 13.63 22.72
C GLU A 342 -3.12 12.39 23.45
N ILE A 343 -2.77 11.33 22.71
CA ILE A 343 -2.10 10.16 23.29
C ILE A 343 -0.70 10.55 23.78
N ILE A 344 0.05 11.30 22.96
CA ILE A 344 1.39 11.80 23.32
C ILE A 344 1.29 12.63 24.60
N ASP A 345 0.37 13.60 24.63
CA ASP A 345 0.14 14.44 25.80
C ASP A 345 -0.22 13.59 27.02
N TRP A 346 -1.13 12.61 26.87
CA TRP A 346 -1.54 11.69 27.94
C TRP A 346 -0.41 10.80 28.47
N LEU A 347 0.58 10.46 27.64
CA LEU A 347 1.73 9.63 27.99
C LEU A 347 2.98 10.45 28.41
N GLU A 348 2.91 11.78 28.44
CA GLU A 348 3.98 12.60 29.00
C GLU A 348 3.98 12.58 30.53
N PRO A 349 5.17 12.51 31.19
CA PRO A 349 5.27 12.65 32.64
C PRO A 349 4.70 13.98 33.12
N ILE A 350 4.00 13.95 34.26
CA ILE A 350 3.31 15.11 34.87
C ILE A 350 4.27 16.30 35.09
N GLU A 351 5.55 16.04 35.36
CA GLU A 351 6.58 17.07 35.58
C GLU A 351 6.90 17.94 34.35
N LYS A 352 6.62 17.46 33.12
CA LYS A 352 6.78 18.25 31.89
C LYS A 352 5.54 19.08 31.57
N ARG A 353 4.34 18.61 31.92
CA ARG A 353 3.06 19.31 31.67
C ARG A 353 2.92 20.60 32.50
N SER A 354 3.55 20.66 33.67
CA SER A 354 3.50 21.83 34.57
C SER A 354 4.44 22.98 34.16
N LYS A 355 5.49 22.72 33.38
CA LYS A 355 6.42 23.77 32.90
C LYS A 355 5.87 24.59 31.74
N GLY A 356 4.90 24.07 30.98
CA GLY A 356 4.23 24.79 29.88
C GLY A 356 3.13 25.77 30.32
N ARG A 357 2.60 25.65 31.54
CA ARG A 357 1.53 26.53 32.07
C ARG A 357 2.02 27.65 32.99
N GLN A 358 3.33 27.75 33.25
CA GLN A 358 3.89 28.81 34.12
C GLN A 358 4.27 30.11 33.39
N TYR A 359 4.04 30.22 32.08
CA TYR A 359 4.28 31.46 31.31
C TYR A 359 3.00 32.10 30.74
N VAL A 360 1.90 32.06 31.50
CA VAL A 360 0.79 33.01 31.30
C VAL A 360 0.24 33.34 32.68
N ASN A 361 0.97 34.18 33.42
CA ASN A 361 0.48 35.08 34.46
C ASN A 361 1.68 35.63 35.23
N LYS A 362 2.20 36.77 34.78
CA LYS A 362 2.86 37.77 35.63
C LYS A 362 2.89 39.11 34.87
N HIS A 363 2.00 39.99 35.33
CA HIS A 363 1.91 41.45 35.25
C HIS A 363 2.38 42.19 34.00
#